data_AF-A0AAV9THV1-F1
#
_entry.id   AF-A0AAV9THV1-F1
#
_cell.length_a   1.000
_cell.length_b   1.000
_cell.length_c   1.000
_cell.angle_alpha   90.00
_cell.angle_beta   90.00
_cell.angle_gamma   90.00
#
_symmetry.space_group_name_H-M   'P 1'
#
loop_
_entity.id
_entity.type
_entity.pdbx_description
1 polymer ?
#
loop_
_entity_poly.entity_id
_entity_poly.type
_entity_poly.pdbx_seq_one_letter_code
_entity_poly.pdbx_strand_id
1 'polypeptide(L)'
;MKFSATFFTLVAIFGFATASPQRGGSRKQQNADKQALRDLAGTDVDPNLENGTRLLSNGQGQCVAVSGKAVCSDSSGATFSRS
;
A
#
# COMPACT_ATOMS: atom_id res chain seq x y z
N MET A 1 30.38 20.49 -51.80
CA MET A 1 29.85 19.33 -51.06
C MET A 1 29.62 19.82 -49.63
N LYS A 2 28.41 20.20 -49.26
CA LYS A 2 27.25 19.41 -48.77
C LYS A 2 27.18 19.54 -47.24
N PHE A 3 26.13 20.23 -46.81
CA PHE A 3 25.71 20.48 -45.43
C PHE A 3 25.60 19.20 -44.60
N SER A 4 25.60 19.40 -43.28
CA SER A 4 24.84 18.63 -42.28
C SER A 4 25.65 17.69 -41.39
N ALA A 5 25.78 18.06 -40.13
CA ALA A 5 25.77 17.12 -39.00
C ALA A 5 25.28 17.86 -37.74
N THR A 6 23.97 18.08 -37.76
CA THR A 6 23.03 18.10 -36.64
C THR A 6 23.59 17.83 -35.24
N PHE A 7 23.33 18.81 -34.37
CA PHE A 7 23.30 18.72 -32.91
C PHE A 7 22.57 17.44 -32.44
N PHE A 8 23.27 16.57 -31.71
CA PHE A 8 22.64 15.53 -30.88
C PHE A 8 22.77 15.93 -29.41
N THR A 9 21.95 16.90 -28.97
CA THR A 9 21.66 17.08 -27.55
C THR A 9 20.74 15.94 -27.11
N LEU A 10 21.34 14.87 -26.61
CA LEU A 10 20.66 13.73 -26.00
C LEU A 10 20.05 14.16 -24.66
N VAL A 11 18.87 14.78 -24.72
CA VAL A 11 17.98 14.97 -23.57
C VAL A 11 16.98 13.82 -23.58
N ALA A 12 17.33 12.70 -22.95
CA ALA A 12 16.38 11.63 -22.65
C ALA A 12 15.93 11.77 -21.19
N ILE A 13 14.97 12.69 -21.05
CA ILE A 13 13.88 12.78 -20.08
C ILE A 13 13.87 11.71 -18.97
N PHE A 14 13.94 12.20 -17.73
CA PHE A 14 13.53 11.54 -16.50
C PHE A 14 12.20 10.79 -16.68
N GLY A 15 12.26 9.47 -16.76
CA GLY A 15 11.12 8.60 -16.49
C GLY A 15 11.16 8.16 -15.04
N PHE A 16 10.69 8.99 -14.11
CA PHE A 16 10.27 8.48 -12.81
C PHE A 16 9.09 7.53 -13.08
N ALA A 17 9.39 6.25 -13.19
CA ALA A 17 8.38 5.23 -12.99
C ALA A 17 7.93 5.38 -11.54
N THR A 18 6.86 6.13 -11.34
CA THR A 18 6.05 5.97 -10.14
C THR A 18 5.51 4.55 -10.24
N ALA A 19 6.24 3.61 -9.66
CA ALA A 19 5.72 2.30 -9.36
C ALA A 19 4.65 2.50 -8.28
N SER A 20 3.48 3.03 -8.68
CA SER A 20 2.24 2.74 -7.98
C SER A 20 2.24 1.22 -7.83
N PRO A 21 2.22 0.65 -6.60
CA PRO A 21 2.34 -0.79 -6.42
C PRO A 21 1.30 -1.45 -7.31
N GLN A 22 1.79 -2.10 -8.38
CA GLN A 22 0.94 -2.82 -9.32
C GLN A 22 0.10 -3.76 -8.46
N ARG A 23 -1.21 -3.52 -8.50
CA ARG A 23 -2.25 -4.30 -7.85
C ARG A 23 -2.34 -5.68 -8.55
N GLY A 24 -1.26 -6.43 -8.42
CA GLY A 24 -0.90 -7.61 -9.19
C GLY A 24 0.22 -8.40 -8.51
N GLY A 25 0.30 -8.33 -7.18
CA GLY A 25 1.13 -9.23 -6.41
C GLY A 25 0.69 -10.67 -6.66
N SER A 26 1.65 -11.59 -6.79
CA SER A 26 1.45 -13.03 -6.85
C SER A 26 0.40 -13.48 -5.83
N ARG A 27 -0.40 -14.53 -6.10
CA ARG A 27 -1.43 -15.03 -5.15
C ARG A 27 -0.90 -15.19 -3.72
N LYS A 28 0.39 -15.50 -3.56
CA LYS A 28 1.10 -15.52 -2.27
C LYS A 28 1.11 -14.17 -1.55
N GLN A 29 1.41 -13.07 -2.26
CA GLN A 29 1.41 -11.71 -1.72
C GLN A 29 0.01 -11.34 -1.24
N GLN A 30 -1.02 -11.57 -2.07
CA GLN A 30 -2.41 -11.29 -1.72
C GLN A 30 -2.88 -12.06 -0.49
N ASN A 31 -2.41 -13.31 -0.32
CA ASN A 31 -2.72 -14.11 0.85
C ASN A 31 -1.97 -13.60 2.09
N ALA A 32 -0.68 -13.27 1.96
CA ALA A 32 0.11 -12.68 3.05
C ALA A 32 -0.45 -11.33 3.49
N ASP A 33 -0.89 -10.49 2.55
CA ASP A 33 -1.56 -9.22 2.79
C ASP A 33 -2.87 -9.40 3.56
N LYS A 34 -3.66 -10.42 3.20
CA LYS A 34 -4.90 -10.76 3.90
C LYS A 34 -4.63 -11.38 5.27
N GLN A 35 -3.54 -12.14 5.41
CA GLN A 35 -3.08 -12.69 6.68
C GLN A 35 -2.67 -11.56 7.63
N ALA A 36 -1.87 -10.61 7.16
CA ALA A 36 -1.43 -9.46 7.94
C ALA A 36 -2.63 -8.62 8.44
N LEU A 37 -3.66 -8.41 7.60
CA LEU A 37 -4.90 -7.76 8.01
C LEU A 37 -5.62 -8.52 9.14
N ARG A 38 -5.61 -9.86 9.11
CA ARG A 38 -6.24 -10.70 10.14
C ARG A 38 -5.42 -10.76 11.42
N ASP A 39 -4.11 -10.84 11.29
CA ASP A 39 -3.19 -10.90 12.42
C ASP A 39 -3.18 -9.60 13.20
N LEU A 40 -3.28 -8.47 12.49
CA LEU A 40 -3.38 -7.14 13.10
C LEU A 40 -4.80 -6.81 13.56
N ALA A 41 -5.83 -7.52 13.12
CA ALA A 41 -7.19 -7.27 13.60
C ALA A 41 -7.33 -7.64 15.09
N GLY A 42 -7.80 -6.68 15.89
CA GLY A 42 -8.02 -6.85 17.33
C GLY A 42 -6.74 -6.91 18.16
N THR A 43 -5.56 -6.65 17.58
CA THR A 43 -4.34 -6.49 18.38
C THR A 43 -4.40 -5.18 19.15
N ASP A 44 -3.86 -5.21 20.38
CA ASP A 44 -3.58 -4.01 21.15
C ASP A 44 -2.59 -3.13 20.39
N VAL A 45 -2.95 -1.86 20.26
CA VAL A 45 -2.10 -0.81 19.71
C VAL A 45 -1.95 0.29 20.74
N ASP A 46 -1.01 1.20 20.51
CA ASP A 46 -0.76 2.29 21.44
C ASP A 46 -2.08 3.02 21.77
N PRO A 47 -2.50 3.07 23.04
CA PRO A 47 -3.73 3.74 23.43
C PRO A 47 -3.66 5.27 23.25
N ASN A 48 -2.46 5.83 23.04
CA ASN A 48 -2.26 7.25 22.75
C ASN A 48 -2.36 7.57 21.25
N LEU A 49 -2.47 6.55 20.38
CA LEU A 49 -2.69 6.78 18.96
C LEU A 49 -4.08 7.37 18.72
N GLU A 50 -4.16 8.39 17.87
CA GLU A 50 -5.44 9.00 17.52
C GLU A 50 -6.35 7.98 16.81
N ASN A 51 -7.65 8.01 17.13
CA ASN A 51 -8.63 7.16 16.47
C ASN A 51 -8.66 7.43 14.96
N GLY A 52 -8.53 6.38 14.17
CA GLY A 52 -8.41 6.46 12.71
C GLY A 52 -6.96 6.46 12.21
N THR A 53 -5.95 6.45 13.09
CA THR A 53 -4.55 6.33 12.69
C THR A 53 -4.34 5.05 11.88
N ARG A 54 -3.85 5.17 10.65
CA ARG A 54 -3.62 4.03 9.76
C ARG A 54 -2.41 3.23 10.24
N LEU A 55 -2.65 1.98 10.62
CA LEU A 55 -1.64 1.03 11.09
C LEU A 55 -1.08 0.17 9.96
N LEU A 56 -1.95 -0.22 9.04
CA LEU A 56 -1.62 -1.04 7.88
C LEU A 56 -2.51 -0.63 6.72
N SER A 57 -1.98 -0.54 5.51
CA SER A 57 -2.80 -0.41 4.31
C SER A 57 -2.09 -1.08 3.16
N ASN A 58 -2.75 -2.05 2.57
CA ASN A 58 -2.24 -2.82 1.45
C ASN A 58 -3.33 -2.98 0.38
N GLY A 59 -3.01 -3.67 -0.72
CA GLY A 59 -3.95 -3.87 -1.83
C GLY A 59 -5.22 -4.64 -1.46
N GLN A 60 -5.24 -5.30 -0.30
CA GLN A 60 -6.32 -6.15 0.19
C GLN A 60 -7.21 -5.47 1.24
N GLY A 61 -6.79 -4.35 1.82
CA GLY A 61 -7.52 -3.68 2.90
C GLY A 61 -6.69 -2.67 3.69
N GLN A 62 -7.23 -2.23 4.83
CA GLN A 62 -6.57 -1.31 5.75
C GLN A 62 -6.93 -1.60 7.20
N CYS A 63 -6.01 -1.29 8.11
CA CYS A 63 -6.21 -1.29 9.55
C CYS A 63 -6.03 0.11 10.11
N VAL A 64 -6.90 0.47 11.04
CA VAL A 64 -6.85 1.74 11.77
C VAL A 64 -6.88 1.48 13.27
N ALA A 65 -6.21 2.33 14.04
CA ALA A 65 -6.31 2.32 15.49
C ALA A 65 -7.66 2.90 15.91
N VAL A 66 -8.40 2.19 16.77
CA VAL A 66 -9.65 2.63 17.38
C VAL A 66 -9.63 2.20 18.83
N SER A 67 -9.64 3.16 19.75
CA SER A 67 -9.71 2.96 21.20
C SER A 67 -8.65 1.98 21.73
N GLY A 68 -7.40 2.13 21.26
CA GLY A 68 -6.28 1.25 21.65
C GLY A 68 -6.31 -0.15 21.03
N LYS A 69 -7.21 -0.42 20.07
CA LYS A 69 -7.25 -1.66 19.29
C LYS A 69 -7.09 -1.39 17.80
N ALA A 70 -6.51 -2.33 17.09
CA ALA A 70 -6.47 -2.29 15.64
C ALA A 70 -7.78 -2.82 15.04
N VAL A 71 -8.48 -2.00 14.26
CA VAL A 71 -9.68 -2.35 13.51
C VAL A 71 -9.32 -2.43 12.03
N CYS A 72 -9.40 -3.64 11.47
CA CYS A 72 -9.04 -3.90 10.08
C CYS A 72 -10.28 -4.09 9.21
N SER A 73 -10.26 -3.56 8.00
CA SER A 73 -11.29 -3.75 6.98
C SER A 73 -10.64 -4.20 5.68
N ASP A 74 -11.26 -5.12 4.96
CA ASP A 74 -10.80 -5.47 3.62
C ASP A 74 -11.22 -4.43 2.57
N SER A 75 -10.79 -4.65 1.33
CA SER A 75 -11.12 -3.80 0.18
C SER A 75 -12.61 -3.78 -0.19
N SER A 76 -13.42 -4.69 0.35
CA SER A 76 -14.88 -4.70 0.23
C SER A 76 -15.59 -3.96 1.36
N GLY A 77 -14.84 -3.50 2.37
CA GLY A 77 -15.36 -2.82 3.56
C GLY A 77 -15.79 -3.78 4.68
N ALA A 78 -15.52 -5.08 4.54
CA ALA A 78 -15.82 -6.04 5.60
C ALA A 78 -14.77 -5.91 6.72
N THR A 79 -15.24 -5.63 7.94
CA THR A 79 -14.39 -5.53 9.14
C THR A 79 -13.98 -6.92 9.61
N PHE A 80 -12.70 -7.09 9.93
CA PHE A 80 -12.20 -8.29 10.58
C PHE A 80 -12.43 -8.17 12.09
N SER A 81 -13.32 -9.01 12.62
CA SER A 81 -13.55 -9.14 14.05
C SER A 81 -12.82 -10.40 14.54
N ARG A 82 -11.91 -10.24 15.51
CA ARG A 82 -11.33 -11.38 16.22
C ARG A 82 -12.37 -11.84 17.25
N SER A 83 -13.20 -12.81 16.86
CA SER A 83 -14.15 -13.48 17.76
C SER A 83 -13.45 -14.28 18.84
#